data_AF-A0A164L9U2-F1
#
_entry.id   AF-A0A164L9U2-F1
#
_cell.length_a   1.000
_cell.length_b   1.000
_cell.length_c   1.000
_cell.angle_alpha   90.00
_cell.angle_beta   90.00
_cell.angle_gamma   90.00
#
_symmetry.space_group_name_H-M   'P 1'
#
loop_
_entity.id
_entity.type
_entity.pdbx_description
1 polymer ?
#
loop_
_entity_poly.entity_id
_entity_poly.type
_entity_poly.pdbx_seq_one_letter_code
_entity_poly.pdbx_strand_id
1 'polypeptide(L)'
;MRIDSHPPPEPADRSDLPAEPDRPAAENHQWRTDTERLLRIDSETAADQVISDAPDTDSARLVDVDPAPDRSSAAPVTGDRSEDPAGDPDHAPIVTSGESVSAATNSIESPAPPDTAATVERTEVTDAAERRDLVTDAVATHYGVDSDEGRAAIGKAYDTVREHLAPLIVHATASILEDCKQIAAERPDTRVVFLGRDAHTMALAARELDPEFFEEHCTEMTISRSLADAVVQDVEAHSDKTFDELETSFRTARDGVDPDAVPGARAQMTQYMELRGVPVGTPGTPIVFVDTSFRGTVQELIQAAYPNTRCEGHYLIFGEAERDPHPHTKTGHLLHQSADGTVVSHDPAVPAELAPQLSDKDTVLAIEQTLRGPWSKAERFGSGAIPEQHLESPPLDQIAPPRVAPEYQGATVRLAVMDANQHAVADCARDYAGRAEAGQDIGGELAAKTEAGLRQVRSWATRSSGTDTELAGLLDSFVRRSDKHIVAQLHAALGDRGMSPTDIADAWQEFDKLGSMDEKQAFANTYDHTTESTGDEHG
;
A
#
# COMPACT_ATOMS: atom_id res chain seq x y z
N MET A 1 -44.44 22.46 -48.15
CA MET A 1 -43.18 22.92 -47.54
C MET A 1 -42.13 21.88 -47.92
N ARG A 2 -41.33 22.17 -48.96
CA ARG A 2 -40.23 21.30 -49.42
C ARG A 2 -38.95 21.86 -48.79
N ILE A 3 -38.19 21.00 -48.12
CA ILE A 3 -36.87 21.32 -47.59
C ILE A 3 -35.88 20.82 -48.64
N ASP A 4 -35.18 21.75 -49.26
CA ASP A 4 -34.09 21.46 -50.18
C ASP A 4 -32.83 21.13 -49.37
N SER A 5 -32.28 19.95 -49.60
CA SER A 5 -31.03 19.48 -48.98
C SER A 5 -29.84 19.95 -49.82
N HIS A 6 -29.01 20.83 -49.28
CA HIS A 6 -27.71 21.17 -49.86
C HIS A 6 -26.66 20.09 -49.51
N PRO A 7 -25.77 19.73 -50.44
CA PRO A 7 -24.64 18.85 -50.16
C PRO A 7 -23.57 19.61 -49.34
N PRO A 8 -22.76 18.88 -48.54
CA PRO A 8 -21.69 19.48 -47.75
C PRO A 8 -20.55 20.01 -48.65
N PRO A 9 -19.81 21.04 -48.20
CA PRO A 9 -18.69 21.57 -48.95
C PRO A 9 -17.50 20.60 -48.96
N GLU A 10 -16.79 20.53 -50.08
CA GLU A 10 -15.52 19.80 -50.21
C GLU A 10 -14.43 20.40 -49.30
N PRO A 11 -13.53 19.56 -48.75
CA PRO A 11 -12.43 20.03 -47.92
C PRO A 11 -11.41 20.81 -48.75
N ALA A 12 -11.00 21.95 -48.22
CA ALA A 12 -10.00 22.81 -48.84
C ALA A 12 -8.62 22.14 -48.88
N ASP A 13 -7.99 22.27 -50.04
CA ASP A 13 -6.61 21.86 -50.34
C ASP A 13 -5.62 22.54 -49.38
N ARG A 14 -4.81 21.73 -48.70
CA ARG A 14 -3.84 22.15 -47.66
C ARG A 14 -2.41 22.25 -48.18
N SER A 15 -2.21 22.53 -49.47
CA SER A 15 -0.91 22.92 -50.00
C SER A 15 -0.75 24.45 -49.87
N ASP A 16 -0.19 24.93 -48.75
CA ASP A 16 0.56 26.20 -48.62
C ASP A 16 0.64 26.67 -47.14
N LEU A 17 1.32 25.89 -46.29
CA LEU A 17 1.83 26.40 -45.01
C LEU A 17 3.36 26.49 -45.06
N PRO A 18 3.96 27.61 -44.62
CA PRO A 18 5.41 27.77 -44.60
C PRO A 18 6.03 26.89 -43.51
N ALA A 19 7.19 26.28 -43.84
CA ALA A 19 7.97 25.47 -42.93
C ALA A 19 8.36 26.25 -41.66
N GLU A 20 8.13 25.64 -40.50
CA GLU A 20 8.65 26.14 -39.21
C GLU A 20 10.18 26.10 -39.18
N PRO A 21 10.84 27.08 -38.53
CA PRO A 21 12.29 27.08 -38.40
C PRO A 21 12.75 26.12 -37.30
N ASP A 22 13.79 25.35 -37.62
CA ASP A 22 14.53 24.45 -36.72
C ASP A 22 14.87 25.12 -35.38
N ARG A 23 14.41 24.53 -34.27
CA ARG A 23 14.90 24.81 -32.92
C ARG A 23 16.13 23.92 -32.61
N PRO A 24 17.23 24.46 -32.09
CA PRO A 24 18.44 23.67 -31.82
C PRO A 24 18.33 22.84 -30.54
N ALA A 25 18.75 21.58 -30.63
CA ALA A 25 18.78 20.55 -29.60
C ALA A 25 19.88 20.74 -28.53
N ALA A 26 19.95 21.90 -27.87
CA ALA A 26 21.02 22.22 -26.93
C ALA A 26 20.64 22.21 -25.44
N GLU A 27 19.36 22.06 -25.06
CA GLU A 27 18.95 22.14 -23.64
C GLU A 27 18.91 20.77 -22.92
N ASN A 28 19.01 19.64 -23.64
CA ASN A 28 18.98 18.29 -23.05
C ASN A 28 20.34 17.76 -22.55
N HIS A 29 21.41 18.57 -22.54
CA HIS A 29 22.74 18.15 -22.10
C HIS A 29 23.15 18.65 -20.71
N GLN A 30 22.43 19.62 -20.14
CA GLN A 30 22.76 20.16 -18.80
C GLN A 30 22.29 19.24 -17.67
N TRP A 31 21.14 18.56 -17.84
CA TRP A 31 20.54 17.68 -16.84
C TRP A 31 21.33 16.38 -16.61
N ARG A 32 22.12 15.92 -17.59
CA ARG A 32 22.91 14.68 -17.49
C ARG A 32 24.19 14.82 -16.66
N THR A 33 24.71 16.04 -16.48
CA THR A 33 26.02 16.26 -15.82
C THR A 33 25.95 16.52 -14.32
N ASP A 34 24.77 16.84 -13.77
CA ASP A 34 24.62 17.11 -12.35
C ASP A 34 24.36 15.82 -11.53
N THR A 35 23.78 14.78 -12.14
CA THR A 35 23.58 13.45 -11.52
C THR A 35 24.90 12.71 -11.25
N GLU A 36 25.92 12.85 -12.12
CA GLU A 36 27.24 12.24 -11.92
C GLU A 36 28.05 12.88 -10.78
N ARG A 37 27.66 14.07 -10.31
CA ARG A 37 28.40 14.81 -9.28
C ARG A 37 27.93 14.48 -7.85
N LEU A 38 26.69 14.03 -7.68
CA LEU A 38 26.13 13.64 -6.38
C LEU A 38 26.58 12.25 -5.93
N LEU A 39 26.77 11.30 -6.85
CA LEU A 39 27.21 9.93 -6.55
C LEU A 39 28.67 9.79 -6.07
N ARG A 40 29.46 10.88 -6.07
CA ARG A 40 30.86 10.87 -5.61
C ARG A 40 31.07 11.35 -4.18
N ILE A 41 30.06 11.92 -3.52
CA ILE A 41 30.24 12.52 -2.19
C ILE A 41 29.87 11.54 -1.07
N ASP A 42 29.01 10.55 -1.31
CA ASP A 42 28.54 9.63 -0.26
C ASP A 42 29.39 8.35 -0.06
N SER A 43 30.44 8.15 -0.87
CA SER A 43 31.29 6.95 -0.76
C SER A 43 32.51 7.08 0.17
N GLU A 44 32.74 8.26 0.77
CA GLU A 44 33.94 8.50 1.61
C GLU A 44 33.69 8.58 3.13
N THR A 45 32.44 8.40 3.61
CA THR A 45 32.12 8.56 5.06
C THR A 45 31.52 7.36 5.77
N ALA A 46 31.32 6.22 5.11
CA ALA A 46 30.66 5.05 5.70
C ALA A 46 31.61 3.93 6.20
N ALA A 47 32.86 4.26 6.53
CA ALA A 47 33.84 3.31 7.04
C ALA A 47 34.51 3.81 8.33
N ASP A 48 33.74 3.89 9.42
CA ASP A 48 34.23 3.73 10.80
C ASP A 48 33.10 4.00 11.79
N GLN A 49 32.45 2.95 12.29
CA GLN A 49 31.96 2.86 13.68
C GLN A 49 31.40 1.46 13.95
N VAL A 50 32.29 0.58 14.42
CA VAL A 50 31.95 -0.65 15.13
C VAL A 50 32.11 -0.36 16.61
N ILE A 51 31.03 -0.36 17.39
CA ILE A 51 31.08 -0.42 18.85
C ILE A 51 30.15 -1.55 19.31
N SER A 52 30.76 -2.58 19.88
CA SER A 52 30.15 -3.63 20.68
C SER A 52 29.68 -3.07 22.02
N ASP A 53 28.59 -3.59 22.60
CA ASP A 53 28.49 -3.69 24.06
C ASP A 53 27.53 -4.80 24.52
N ALA A 54 27.95 -5.47 25.59
CA ALA A 54 27.24 -6.47 26.39
C ALA A 54 26.45 -5.78 27.54
N PRO A 55 25.51 -6.47 28.20
CA PRO A 55 24.58 -5.81 29.11
C PRO A 55 25.11 -5.75 30.56
N ASP A 56 24.92 -4.60 31.20
CA ASP A 56 25.03 -4.45 32.65
C ASP A 56 23.64 -4.28 33.27
N THR A 57 23.36 -5.15 34.25
CA THR A 57 22.18 -5.17 35.11
C THR A 57 22.29 -4.13 36.21
N ASP A 58 21.22 -3.36 36.49
CA ASP A 58 20.96 -2.93 37.86
C ASP A 58 19.47 -2.68 38.16
N SER A 59 19.13 -2.93 39.42
CA SER A 59 17.79 -3.19 39.94
C SER A 59 17.10 -2.00 40.60
N ALA A 60 15.77 -2.09 40.63
CA ALA A 60 14.85 -1.67 41.69
C ALA A 60 14.46 -0.18 41.84
N ARG A 61 13.14 0.09 41.78
CA ARG A 61 12.33 0.40 42.98
C ARG A 61 10.82 0.44 42.73
N LEU A 62 10.12 -0.17 43.69
CA LEU A 62 8.68 -0.33 43.88
C LEU A 62 7.96 0.98 44.27
N VAL A 63 6.70 1.12 43.86
CA VAL A 63 5.67 1.87 44.58
C VAL A 63 4.37 1.06 44.60
N ASP A 64 3.91 0.76 45.81
CA ASP A 64 2.67 0.07 46.17
C ASP A 64 1.41 0.91 45.84
N VAL A 65 0.35 0.25 45.34
CA VAL A 65 -1.04 0.72 45.49
C VAL A 65 -1.94 -0.49 45.79
N ASP A 66 -2.60 -0.45 46.95
CA ASP A 66 -3.57 -1.43 47.46
C ASP A 66 -4.97 -1.30 46.79
N PRO A 67 -5.84 -2.34 46.87
CA PRO A 67 -6.93 -2.57 45.92
C PRO A 67 -8.30 -2.07 46.36
N ALA A 68 -9.23 -1.99 45.39
CA ALA A 68 -10.67 -1.85 45.64
C ALA A 68 -11.45 -3.08 45.14
N PRO A 69 -12.63 -3.38 45.70
CA PRO A 69 -13.13 -4.74 45.82
C PRO A 69 -14.15 -5.21 44.77
N ASP A 70 -14.18 -6.53 44.71
CA ASP A 70 -15.11 -7.56 44.26
C ASP A 70 -16.51 -7.25 43.64
N ARG A 71 -16.86 -8.22 42.79
CA ARG A 71 -17.92 -8.40 41.78
C ARG A 71 -19.33 -8.61 42.34
N SER A 72 -20.35 -8.40 41.48
CA SER A 72 -21.37 -9.41 41.12
C SER A 72 -22.56 -8.82 40.32
N SER A 73 -22.82 -9.35 39.11
CA SER A 73 -24.07 -10.09 38.79
C SER A 73 -24.51 -10.02 37.30
N ALA A 74 -24.39 -11.17 36.62
CA ALA A 74 -25.28 -11.82 35.64
C ALA A 74 -26.09 -11.04 34.56
N ALA A 75 -25.73 -11.29 33.28
CA ALA A 75 -26.49 -11.82 32.11
C ALA A 75 -27.98 -11.41 31.86
N PRO A 76 -28.49 -11.26 30.60
CA PRO A 76 -28.27 -12.24 29.52
C PRO A 76 -28.03 -11.71 28.08
N VAL A 77 -27.57 -12.67 27.29
CA VAL A 77 -27.23 -12.73 25.86
C VAL A 77 -28.38 -12.30 24.93
N THR A 78 -28.09 -11.40 24.01
CA THR A 78 -28.68 -11.34 22.66
C THR A 78 -27.57 -11.12 21.66
N GLY A 79 -27.43 -12.03 20.70
CA GLY A 79 -26.38 -12.00 19.69
C GLY A 79 -26.56 -10.80 18.77
N ASP A 80 -25.53 -9.97 18.73
CA ASP A 80 -25.35 -8.91 17.75
C ASP A 80 -23.94 -9.07 17.19
N ARG A 81 -23.82 -9.18 15.86
CA ARG A 81 -22.53 -9.30 15.18
C ARG A 81 -21.90 -7.91 15.19
N SER A 82 -21.07 -7.67 16.19
CA SER A 82 -20.23 -6.49 16.30
C SER A 82 -19.05 -6.65 15.34
N GLU A 83 -18.94 -5.76 14.36
CA GLU A 83 -17.67 -5.46 13.71
C GLU A 83 -16.81 -4.74 14.75
N ASP A 84 -15.83 -5.42 15.33
CA ASP A 84 -14.84 -4.79 16.21
C ASP A 84 -13.92 -3.89 15.38
N PRO A 85 -13.85 -2.56 15.65
CA PRO A 85 -12.80 -1.72 15.11
C PRO A 85 -11.58 -1.89 16.03
N ALA A 86 -10.80 -2.95 15.80
CA ALA A 86 -9.49 -3.08 16.43
C ALA A 86 -8.56 -2.00 15.84
N GLY A 87 -8.41 -0.89 16.56
CA GLY A 87 -7.36 0.10 16.36
C GLY A 87 -5.99 -0.57 16.45
N ASP A 88 -5.09 -0.18 15.56
CA ASP A 88 -3.71 -0.66 15.44
C ASP A 88 -2.89 -0.13 16.64
N PRO A 89 -2.47 -0.94 17.62
CA PRO A 89 -1.70 -0.46 18.76
C PRO A 89 -0.21 -0.70 18.51
N ASP A 90 0.43 0.17 17.74
CA ASP A 90 1.89 0.15 17.52
C ASP A 90 2.49 1.50 17.95
N HIS A 91 2.77 1.67 19.25
CA HIS A 91 3.73 2.70 19.69
C HIS A 91 4.49 2.24 20.94
N ALA A 92 5.76 1.87 20.77
CA ALA A 92 6.76 1.91 21.84
C ALA A 92 7.44 3.30 21.84
N PRO A 93 7.76 3.90 23.00
CA PRO A 93 8.29 5.26 23.06
C PRO A 93 9.78 5.32 22.65
N ILE A 94 10.10 6.15 21.66
CA ILE A 94 11.47 6.53 21.29
C ILE A 94 11.85 7.80 22.06
N VAL A 95 12.92 7.73 22.85
CA VAL A 95 13.52 8.90 23.53
C VAL A 95 14.43 9.63 22.55
N THR A 96 14.16 10.92 22.28
CA THR A 96 15.09 11.79 21.54
C THR A 96 15.44 13.03 22.34
N SER A 97 16.75 13.30 22.45
CA SER A 97 17.34 14.50 23.02
C SER A 97 17.56 15.54 21.91
N GLY A 98 16.97 16.72 22.06
CA GLY A 98 16.98 17.78 21.05
C GLY A 98 18.23 18.65 21.05
N GLU A 99 18.66 19.05 19.86
CA GLU A 99 19.42 20.27 19.61
C GLU A 99 18.78 21.06 18.45
N SER A 100 18.64 22.37 18.67
CA SER A 100 17.98 23.33 17.80
C SER A 100 18.99 24.00 16.88
N VAL A 101 18.72 24.04 15.56
CA VAL A 101 19.46 24.92 14.63
C VAL A 101 18.51 25.59 13.64
N SER A 102 18.80 26.88 13.41
CA SER A 102 17.99 27.90 12.75
C SER A 102 17.94 27.79 11.23
N ALA A 103 16.80 28.19 10.66
CA ALA A 103 16.43 28.14 9.24
C ALA A 103 17.27 29.04 8.32
N ALA A 104 17.59 28.52 7.13
CA ALA A 104 17.99 29.28 5.96
C ALA A 104 17.14 28.84 4.76
N THR A 105 16.52 29.80 4.08
CA THR A 105 15.69 29.64 2.88
C THR A 105 16.56 29.31 1.67
N ASN A 106 16.41 28.11 1.11
CA ASN A 106 16.92 27.75 -0.22
C ASN A 106 15.74 27.39 -1.12
N SER A 107 15.84 27.80 -2.39
CA SER A 107 14.94 27.41 -3.47
C SER A 107 14.88 25.88 -3.57
N ILE A 108 13.71 25.32 -3.35
CA ILE A 108 13.47 23.88 -3.36
C ILE A 108 13.19 23.47 -4.80
N GLU A 109 14.12 22.73 -5.39
CA GLU A 109 13.87 21.88 -6.55
C GLU A 109 12.83 20.82 -6.13
N SER A 110 11.76 20.65 -6.91
CA SER A 110 10.70 19.68 -6.59
C SER A 110 11.31 18.29 -6.41
N PRO A 111 11.17 17.66 -5.23
CA PRO A 111 11.63 16.30 -5.06
C PRO A 111 10.79 15.37 -5.92
N ALA A 112 11.48 14.54 -6.71
CA ALA A 112 10.90 13.45 -7.46
C ALA A 112 10.06 12.54 -6.54
N PRO A 113 9.10 11.76 -7.08
CA PRO A 113 8.47 10.67 -6.32
C PRO A 113 9.54 9.82 -5.62
N PRO A 114 9.21 9.09 -4.55
CA PRO A 114 10.02 7.94 -4.19
C PRO A 114 10.01 7.00 -5.41
N ASP A 115 11.05 7.11 -6.24
CA ASP A 115 11.31 6.13 -7.29
C ASP A 115 11.43 4.77 -6.61
N THR A 116 10.99 3.70 -7.29
CA THR A 116 11.39 2.35 -6.91
C THR A 116 12.91 2.38 -6.72
N ALA A 117 13.38 1.94 -5.56
CA ALA A 117 14.71 2.28 -5.10
C ALA A 117 15.80 1.71 -6.04
N ALA A 118 15.47 0.66 -6.78
CA ALA A 118 16.12 0.29 -8.04
C ALA A 118 15.44 0.96 -9.24
N THR A 119 15.86 2.18 -9.62
CA THR A 119 15.48 2.74 -10.93
C THR A 119 16.26 2.02 -12.01
N VAL A 120 15.71 0.94 -12.56
CA VAL A 120 16.22 0.36 -13.80
C VAL A 120 15.91 1.36 -14.90
N GLU A 121 16.93 2.06 -15.41
CA GLU A 121 16.77 2.92 -16.60
C GLU A 121 16.01 2.13 -17.66
N ARG A 122 14.99 2.77 -18.26
CA ARG A 122 14.08 2.19 -19.25
C ARG A 122 14.90 1.73 -20.47
N THR A 123 15.48 0.55 -20.36
CA THR A 123 16.31 -0.05 -21.39
C THR A 123 15.34 -0.67 -22.37
N GLU A 124 15.54 -0.46 -23.68
CA GLU A 124 14.70 -1.01 -24.76
C GLU A 124 14.84 -2.54 -24.92
N VAL A 125 14.93 -3.27 -23.81
CA VAL A 125 14.97 -4.73 -23.79
C VAL A 125 13.55 -5.23 -24.06
N THR A 126 13.34 -5.71 -25.28
CA THR A 126 12.06 -6.27 -25.71
C THR A 126 11.85 -7.69 -25.20
N ASP A 127 12.93 -8.45 -24.95
CA ASP A 127 12.84 -9.82 -24.42
C ASP A 127 12.44 -9.84 -22.94
N ALA A 128 11.40 -10.62 -22.62
CA ALA A 128 10.85 -10.67 -21.27
C ALA A 128 11.76 -11.39 -20.27
N ALA A 129 12.53 -12.38 -20.71
CA ALA A 129 13.43 -13.12 -19.82
C ALA A 129 14.66 -12.28 -19.48
N GLU A 130 15.26 -11.63 -20.49
CA GLU A 130 16.38 -10.70 -20.28
C GLU A 130 15.98 -9.56 -19.33
N ARG A 131 14.79 -8.98 -19.52
CA ARG A 131 14.27 -7.93 -18.64
C ARG A 131 14.07 -8.40 -17.20
N ARG A 132 13.49 -9.60 -17.02
CA ARG A 132 13.31 -10.22 -15.70
C ARG A 132 14.65 -10.39 -14.99
N ASP A 133 15.68 -10.87 -15.70
CA ASP A 133 17.02 -11.06 -15.11
C ASP A 133 17.66 -9.71 -14.74
N LEU A 134 17.58 -8.71 -15.62
CA LEU A 134 18.08 -7.36 -15.34
C LEU A 134 17.41 -6.72 -14.11
N VAL A 135 16.08 -6.82 -14.01
CA VAL A 135 15.32 -6.28 -12.87
C VAL A 135 15.73 -6.98 -11.58
N THR A 136 15.72 -8.32 -11.56
CA THR A 136 15.99 -9.08 -10.35
C THR A 136 17.43 -8.90 -9.87
N ASP A 137 18.40 -8.77 -10.78
CA ASP A 137 19.78 -8.44 -10.45
C ASP A 137 19.96 -7.01 -9.94
N ALA A 138 19.27 -6.03 -10.54
CA ALA A 138 19.30 -4.65 -10.09
C ALA A 138 18.71 -4.50 -8.68
N VAL A 139 17.56 -5.14 -8.43
CA VAL A 139 16.91 -5.19 -7.12
C VAL A 139 17.82 -5.89 -6.09
N ALA A 140 18.37 -7.06 -6.43
CA ALA A 140 19.29 -7.76 -5.53
C ALA A 140 20.51 -6.89 -5.16
N THR A 141 21.08 -6.19 -6.14
CA THR A 141 22.21 -5.28 -5.92
C THR A 141 21.81 -4.10 -5.03
N HIS A 142 20.63 -3.51 -5.25
CA HIS A 142 20.14 -2.38 -4.48
C HIS A 142 20.02 -2.68 -2.98
N TYR A 143 19.47 -3.86 -2.62
CA TYR A 143 19.28 -4.26 -1.23
C TYR A 143 20.46 -5.05 -0.64
N GLY A 144 21.59 -5.17 -1.36
CA GLY A 144 22.78 -5.89 -0.89
C GLY A 144 22.57 -7.40 -0.72
N VAL A 145 21.79 -8.02 -1.62
CA VAL A 145 21.57 -9.47 -1.65
C VAL A 145 22.63 -10.12 -2.54
N ASP A 146 23.68 -10.63 -1.90
CA ASP A 146 24.85 -11.20 -2.59
C ASP A 146 24.78 -12.72 -2.77
N SER A 147 23.97 -13.44 -1.97
CA SER A 147 23.90 -14.90 -2.06
C SER A 147 23.11 -15.36 -3.28
N ASP A 148 23.57 -16.45 -3.90
CA ASP A 148 22.87 -17.10 -5.02
C ASP A 148 21.45 -17.54 -4.60
N GLU A 149 21.29 -18.04 -3.37
CA GLU A 149 19.98 -18.41 -2.83
C GLU A 149 19.05 -17.20 -2.69
N GLY A 150 19.55 -16.05 -2.26
CA GLY A 150 18.76 -14.82 -2.12
C GLY A 150 18.33 -14.28 -3.48
N ARG A 151 19.24 -14.27 -4.46
CA ARG A 151 18.93 -13.88 -5.85
C ARG A 151 17.89 -14.81 -6.48
N ALA A 152 18.04 -16.12 -6.27
CA ALA A 152 17.06 -17.10 -6.73
C ALA A 152 15.68 -16.88 -6.08
N ALA A 153 15.63 -16.54 -4.79
CA ALA A 153 14.39 -16.24 -4.08
C ALA A 153 13.68 -14.99 -4.63
N ILE A 154 14.43 -13.92 -4.92
CA ILE A 154 13.90 -12.69 -5.55
C ILE A 154 13.29 -13.03 -6.91
N GLY A 155 14.04 -13.74 -7.76
CA GLY A 155 13.57 -14.11 -9.09
C GLY A 155 12.34 -15.03 -9.05
N LYS A 156 12.32 -15.99 -8.13
CA LYS A 156 11.18 -16.87 -7.89
C LYS A 156 9.93 -16.08 -7.51
N ALA A 157 10.03 -15.15 -6.55
CA ALA A 157 8.91 -14.31 -6.14
C ALA A 157 8.39 -13.42 -7.27
N TYR A 158 9.30 -12.81 -8.05
CA TYR A 158 8.97 -12.05 -9.25
C TYR A 158 8.13 -12.89 -10.22
N ASP A 159 8.57 -14.10 -10.54
CA ASP A 159 7.89 -14.98 -11.50
C ASP A 159 6.51 -15.41 -10.96
N THR A 160 6.41 -15.74 -9.67
CA THR A 160 5.16 -16.07 -9.00
C THR A 160 4.15 -14.92 -9.03
N VAL A 161 4.57 -13.69 -8.74
CA VAL A 161 3.70 -12.51 -8.80
C VAL A 161 3.29 -12.21 -10.24
N ARG A 162 4.23 -12.27 -11.19
CA ARG A 162 3.97 -12.04 -12.62
C ARG A 162 2.88 -12.98 -13.15
N GLU A 163 2.90 -14.24 -12.73
CA GLU A 163 1.93 -15.24 -13.18
C GLU A 163 0.56 -15.09 -12.51
N HIS A 164 0.52 -14.87 -11.18
CA HIS A 164 -0.72 -15.01 -10.42
C HIS A 164 -1.40 -13.71 -10.00
N LEU A 165 -0.65 -12.65 -9.70
CA LEU A 165 -1.20 -11.42 -9.13
C LEU A 165 -1.10 -10.22 -10.08
N ALA A 166 -0.04 -10.14 -10.89
CA ALA A 166 0.13 -9.05 -11.83
C ALA A 166 -1.03 -8.91 -12.84
N PRO A 167 -1.57 -10.00 -13.46
CA PRO A 167 -2.68 -9.87 -14.40
C PRO A 167 -3.92 -9.23 -13.77
N LEU A 168 -4.21 -9.57 -12.51
CA LEU A 168 -5.32 -8.99 -11.74
C LEU A 168 -5.18 -7.46 -11.63
N ILE A 169 -3.99 -6.98 -11.25
CA ILE A 169 -3.71 -5.55 -11.07
C ILE A 169 -3.73 -4.82 -12.41
N VAL A 170 -3.11 -5.40 -13.44
CA VAL A 170 -3.07 -4.81 -14.79
C VAL A 170 -4.48 -4.67 -15.36
N HIS A 171 -5.31 -5.71 -15.20
CA HIS A 171 -6.70 -5.70 -15.65
C HIS A 171 -7.52 -4.60 -14.97
N ALA A 172 -7.50 -4.56 -13.64
CA ALA A 172 -8.24 -3.56 -12.88
C ALA A 172 -7.72 -2.14 -13.16
N THR A 173 -6.41 -1.96 -13.30
CA THR A 173 -5.80 -0.67 -13.63
C THR A 173 -6.26 -0.19 -15.02
N ALA A 174 -6.33 -1.08 -16.01
CA ALA A 174 -6.83 -0.74 -17.34
C ALA A 174 -8.29 -0.24 -17.26
N SER A 175 -9.16 -0.93 -16.51
CA SER A 175 -10.54 -0.48 -16.28
C SER A 175 -10.63 0.88 -15.56
N ILE A 176 -9.82 1.08 -14.52
CA ILE A 176 -9.73 2.36 -13.81
C ILE A 176 -9.29 3.48 -14.75
N LEU A 177 -8.31 3.23 -15.61
CA LEU A 177 -7.81 4.22 -16.57
C LEU A 177 -8.86 4.61 -17.61
N GLU A 178 -9.68 3.68 -18.09
CA GLU A 178 -10.77 4.01 -19.01
C GLU A 178 -11.79 4.97 -18.36
N ASP A 179 -12.19 4.71 -17.11
CA ASP A 179 -13.08 5.62 -16.37
C ASP A 179 -12.41 6.99 -16.14
N CYS A 180 -11.14 7.00 -15.74
CA CYS A 180 -10.38 8.23 -15.53
C CYS A 180 -10.26 9.06 -16.82
N LYS A 181 -10.04 8.41 -17.97
CA LYS A 181 -10.01 9.07 -19.28
C LYS A 181 -11.35 9.68 -19.65
N GLN A 182 -12.46 8.98 -19.38
CA GLN A 182 -13.79 9.54 -19.58
C GLN A 182 -13.99 10.79 -18.70
N ILE A 183 -13.60 10.73 -17.43
CA ILE A 183 -13.68 11.86 -16.51
C ILE A 183 -12.83 13.04 -17.00
N ALA A 184 -11.59 12.80 -17.43
CA ALA A 184 -10.70 13.83 -17.96
C ALA A 184 -11.21 14.44 -19.27
N ALA A 185 -11.83 13.64 -20.15
CA ALA A 185 -12.46 14.14 -21.37
C ALA A 185 -13.62 15.10 -21.07
N GLU A 186 -14.38 14.87 -20.00
CA GLU A 186 -15.45 15.76 -19.54
C GLU A 186 -14.90 16.97 -18.75
N ARG A 187 -13.78 16.79 -18.06
CA ARG A 187 -13.13 17.77 -17.18
C ARG A 187 -11.61 17.76 -17.41
N PRO A 188 -11.09 18.52 -18.39
CA PRO A 188 -9.67 18.45 -18.78
C PRO A 188 -8.67 18.78 -17.67
N ASP A 189 -9.07 19.57 -16.67
CA ASP A 189 -8.21 19.91 -15.53
C ASP A 189 -8.18 18.81 -14.44
N THR A 190 -8.72 17.61 -14.72
CA THR A 190 -8.71 16.49 -13.76
C THR A 190 -7.30 16.03 -13.46
N ARG A 191 -7.00 15.84 -12.17
CA ARG A 191 -5.80 15.13 -11.70
C ARG A 191 -6.17 13.77 -11.12
N VAL A 192 -5.53 12.72 -11.61
CA VAL A 192 -5.65 11.36 -11.09
C VAL A 192 -4.50 11.11 -10.12
N VAL A 193 -4.82 10.77 -8.88
CA VAL A 193 -3.85 10.59 -7.80
C VAL A 193 -3.87 9.13 -7.37
N PHE A 194 -2.81 8.40 -7.69
CA PHE A 194 -2.57 7.07 -7.14
C PHE A 194 -2.04 7.21 -5.71
N LEU A 195 -2.78 6.68 -4.74
CA LEU A 195 -2.39 6.72 -3.33
C LEU A 195 -1.27 5.70 -3.08
N GLY A 196 -0.05 6.18 -2.90
CA GLY A 196 1.18 5.39 -2.78
C GLY A 196 1.15 4.33 -1.68
N ARG A 197 2.27 3.62 -1.50
CA ARG A 197 2.34 2.34 -0.76
C ARG A 197 1.41 1.28 -1.38
N ASP A 198 0.10 1.36 -1.15
CA ASP A 198 -0.84 0.32 -1.54
C ASP A 198 -1.23 0.40 -3.03
N ALA A 199 -1.41 1.61 -3.61
CA ALA A 199 -1.71 1.79 -5.04
C ALA A 199 -0.47 1.98 -5.93
N HIS A 200 0.75 1.90 -5.38
CA HIS A 200 1.98 2.13 -6.15
C HIS A 200 2.08 1.21 -7.37
N THR A 201 1.70 -0.07 -7.21
CA THR A 201 1.71 -1.04 -8.33
C THR A 201 0.70 -0.71 -9.42
N MET A 202 -0.43 -0.10 -9.09
CA MET A 202 -1.39 0.42 -10.08
C MET A 202 -0.83 1.65 -10.78
N ALA A 203 -0.09 2.52 -10.08
CA ALA A 203 0.59 3.66 -10.71
C ALA A 203 1.66 3.21 -11.71
N LEU A 204 2.46 2.20 -11.34
CA LEU A 204 3.43 1.57 -12.24
C LEU A 204 2.75 0.93 -13.45
N ALA A 205 1.67 0.16 -13.24
CA ALA A 205 0.91 -0.43 -14.33
C ALA A 205 0.32 0.64 -15.26
N ALA A 206 -0.24 1.71 -14.70
CA ALA A 206 -0.84 2.79 -15.46
C ALA A 206 0.16 3.51 -16.35
N ARG A 207 1.38 3.76 -15.84
CA ARG A 207 2.48 4.38 -16.61
C ARG A 207 2.91 3.53 -17.81
N GLU A 208 2.79 2.21 -17.73
CA GLU A 208 3.11 1.31 -18.83
C GLU A 208 1.93 1.08 -19.79
N LEU A 209 0.69 1.09 -19.28
CA LEU A 209 -0.53 0.90 -20.09
C LEU A 209 -0.87 2.13 -20.94
N ASP A 210 -0.71 3.33 -20.38
CA ASP A 210 -1.08 4.58 -21.05
C ASP A 210 -0.12 5.71 -20.62
N PRO A 211 1.14 5.71 -21.13
CA PRO A 211 2.18 6.64 -20.68
C PRO A 211 1.83 8.10 -20.93
N GLU A 212 1.16 8.41 -22.04
CA GLU A 212 0.74 9.78 -22.39
C GLU A 212 -0.31 10.30 -21.40
N PHE A 213 -1.36 9.51 -21.13
CA PHE A 213 -2.36 9.89 -20.14
C PHE A 213 -1.76 10.00 -18.73
N PHE A 214 -0.83 9.11 -18.38
CA PHE A 214 -0.18 9.15 -17.07
C PHE A 214 0.64 10.43 -16.89
N GLU A 215 1.45 10.82 -17.88
CA GLU A 215 2.24 12.04 -17.82
C GLU A 215 1.35 13.29 -17.77
N GLU A 216 0.26 13.31 -18.53
CA GLU A 216 -0.63 14.46 -18.62
C GLU A 216 -1.52 14.63 -17.38
N HIS A 217 -2.15 13.56 -16.88
CA HIS A 217 -3.21 13.64 -15.87
C HIS A 217 -2.88 12.97 -14.53
N CYS A 218 -1.95 12.01 -14.51
CA CYS A 218 -1.72 11.19 -13.33
C CYS A 218 -0.56 11.69 -12.49
N THR A 219 -0.59 11.36 -11.20
CA THR A 219 0.54 11.49 -10.29
C THR A 219 0.41 10.46 -9.19
N GLU A 220 1.54 10.08 -8.61
CA GLU A 220 1.54 9.27 -7.41
C GLU A 220 1.75 10.15 -6.18
N MET A 221 1.07 9.86 -5.09
CA MET A 221 1.23 10.61 -3.83
C MET A 221 1.17 9.70 -2.61
N THR A 222 2.10 9.89 -1.68
CA THR A 222 2.06 9.22 -0.37
C THR A 222 1.12 10.00 0.57
N ILE A 223 -0.14 9.60 0.62
CA ILE A 223 -1.11 10.15 1.59
C ILE A 223 -1.70 8.97 2.37
N SER A 224 -1.24 8.78 3.60
CA SER A 224 -1.80 7.78 4.49
C SER A 224 -3.07 8.29 5.17
N ARG A 225 -3.82 7.36 5.79
CA ARG A 225 -4.92 7.72 6.68
C ARG A 225 -4.48 8.63 7.82
N SER A 226 -3.33 8.34 8.45
CA SER A 226 -2.81 9.16 9.56
C SER A 226 -2.47 10.59 9.11
N LEU A 227 -1.86 10.76 7.94
CA LEU A 227 -1.57 12.09 7.39
C LEU A 227 -2.86 12.87 7.06
N ALA A 228 -3.81 12.22 6.39
CA ALA A 228 -5.09 12.86 6.06
C ALA A 228 -5.88 13.21 7.33
N ASP A 229 -5.82 12.38 8.37
CA ASP A 229 -6.48 12.63 9.65
C ASP A 229 -5.81 13.78 10.42
N ALA A 230 -4.47 13.83 10.46
CA ALA A 230 -3.71 14.94 11.03
C ALA A 230 -4.10 16.29 10.38
N VAL A 231 -4.32 16.31 9.06
CA VAL A 231 -4.80 17.48 8.33
C VAL A 231 -6.21 17.90 8.80
N VAL A 232 -7.12 16.95 9.01
CA VAL A 232 -8.46 17.25 9.52
C VAL A 232 -8.39 17.76 10.96
N GLN A 233 -7.56 17.16 11.81
CA GLN A 233 -7.34 17.63 13.19
C GLN A 233 -6.75 19.05 13.22
N ASP A 234 -5.83 19.38 12.30
CA ASP A 234 -5.28 20.73 12.16
C ASP A 234 -6.36 21.75 11.75
N VAL A 235 -7.28 21.35 10.87
CA VAL A 235 -8.43 22.18 10.48
C VAL A 235 -9.37 22.42 11.68
N GLU A 236 -9.70 21.38 12.45
CA GLU A 236 -10.53 21.50 13.66
C GLU A 236 -9.88 22.39 14.72
N ALA A 237 -8.56 22.30 14.87
CA ALA A 237 -7.82 23.13 15.84
C ALA A 237 -7.78 24.62 15.47
N HIS A 238 -7.86 24.95 14.18
CA HIS A 238 -7.71 26.32 13.67
C HIS A 238 -9.00 26.91 13.07
N SER A 239 -10.13 26.20 13.17
CA SER A 239 -11.43 26.68 12.71
C SER A 239 -12.55 26.25 13.66
N ASP A 240 -13.68 26.95 13.64
CA ASP A 240 -14.87 26.56 14.43
C ASP A 240 -15.63 25.37 13.79
N LYS A 241 -14.96 24.52 13.01
CA LYS A 241 -15.56 23.37 12.31
C LYS A 241 -15.27 22.07 13.05
N THR A 242 -16.24 21.18 13.01
CA THR A 242 -16.11 19.77 13.40
C THR A 242 -16.58 18.90 12.23
N PHE A 243 -16.13 17.64 12.20
CA PHE A 243 -16.48 16.68 11.15
C PHE A 243 -17.12 15.42 11.74
N ASP A 244 -18.18 15.62 12.53
CA ASP A 244 -18.86 14.54 13.27
C ASP A 244 -19.37 13.42 12.34
N GLU A 245 -19.69 13.75 11.09
CA GLU A 245 -20.10 12.81 10.06
C GLU A 245 -19.02 11.79 9.67
N LEU A 246 -17.74 12.09 9.93
CA LEU A 246 -16.61 11.22 9.59
C LEU A 246 -16.26 10.23 10.71
N GLU A 247 -16.68 10.52 11.95
CA GLU A 247 -16.17 9.87 13.16
C GLU A 247 -16.40 8.34 13.18
N THR A 248 -17.56 7.88 12.71
CA THR A 248 -17.90 6.45 12.80
C THR A 248 -17.27 5.58 11.74
N SER A 249 -16.88 6.15 10.60
CA SER A 249 -16.56 5.36 9.39
C SER A 249 -15.21 5.67 8.77
N PHE A 250 -14.67 6.87 8.99
CA PHE A 250 -13.45 7.32 8.32
C PHE A 250 -12.33 7.70 9.30
N ARG A 251 -12.65 8.12 10.53
CA ARG A 251 -11.67 8.62 11.52
C ARG A 251 -11.03 7.53 12.38
N THR A 252 -10.83 6.33 11.82
CA THR A 252 -10.27 5.17 12.55
C THR A 252 -8.81 5.35 12.97
N ALA A 253 -8.09 6.29 12.36
CA ALA A 253 -6.69 6.59 12.69
C ALA A 253 -6.54 7.73 13.71
N ARG A 254 -7.62 8.44 14.05
CA ARG A 254 -7.58 9.70 14.83
C ARG A 254 -6.75 9.59 16.10
N ASP A 255 -7.02 8.56 16.90
CA ASP A 255 -6.37 8.35 18.21
C ASP A 255 -4.92 7.86 18.09
N GLY A 256 -4.50 7.41 16.91
CA GLY A 256 -3.13 6.98 16.60
C GLY A 256 -2.30 8.03 15.86
N VAL A 257 -2.84 9.23 15.63
CA VAL A 257 -2.06 10.34 15.06
C VAL A 257 -1.14 10.90 16.13
N ASP A 258 0.16 11.00 15.82
CA ASP A 258 1.13 11.71 16.66
C ASP A 258 0.68 13.17 16.85
N PRO A 259 0.42 13.63 18.09
CA PRO A 259 0.00 15.01 18.35
C PRO A 259 0.97 16.06 17.80
N ASP A 260 2.27 15.76 17.73
CA ASP A 260 3.27 16.67 17.20
C ASP A 260 3.21 16.80 15.66
N ALA A 261 2.55 15.85 14.99
CA ALA A 261 2.32 15.88 13.54
C ALA A 261 1.09 16.70 13.12
N VAL A 262 0.24 17.14 14.07
CA VAL A 262 -1.00 17.86 13.76
C VAL A 262 -0.76 19.34 13.40
N PRO A 263 -0.04 20.15 14.20
CA PRO A 263 0.05 21.59 13.95
C PRO A 263 0.68 21.92 12.58
N GLY A 264 -0.08 22.55 11.69
CA GLY A 264 0.37 22.94 10.36
C GLY A 264 0.30 21.82 9.30
N ALA A 265 -0.23 20.65 9.65
CA ALA A 265 -0.39 19.51 8.74
C ALA A 265 -1.15 19.89 7.46
N ARG A 266 -2.17 20.75 7.55
CA ARG A 266 -2.93 21.20 6.37
C ARG A 266 -2.06 22.01 5.42
N ALA A 267 -1.24 22.91 5.94
CA ALA A 267 -0.34 23.73 5.11
C ALA A 267 0.71 22.85 4.42
N GLN A 268 1.27 21.87 5.14
CA GLN A 268 2.21 20.89 4.58
C GLN A 268 1.54 20.03 3.51
N MET A 269 0.34 19.49 3.76
CA MET A 269 -0.41 18.74 2.77
C MET A 269 -0.73 19.57 1.52
N THR A 270 -1.11 20.84 1.69
CA THR A 270 -1.34 21.76 0.56
C THR A 270 -0.06 21.92 -0.26
N GLN A 271 1.06 22.22 0.40
CA GLN A 271 2.36 22.34 -0.25
C GLN A 271 2.75 21.05 -0.98
N TYR A 272 2.55 19.89 -0.36
CA TYR A 272 2.85 18.59 -0.97
C TYR A 272 1.99 18.36 -2.22
N MET A 273 0.68 18.57 -2.15
CA MET A 273 -0.23 18.42 -3.30
C MET A 273 0.13 19.37 -4.44
N GLU A 274 0.42 20.64 -4.15
CA GLU A 274 0.85 21.63 -5.14
C GLU A 274 2.19 21.26 -5.80
N LEU A 275 3.18 20.80 -5.02
CA LEU A 275 4.46 20.31 -5.53
C LEU A 275 4.30 19.11 -6.49
N ARG A 276 3.21 18.35 -6.34
CA ARG A 276 2.86 17.19 -7.18
C ARG A 276 1.91 17.54 -8.32
N GLY A 277 1.64 18.83 -8.55
CA GLY A 277 0.75 19.30 -9.61
C GLY A 277 -0.73 19.01 -9.34
N VAL A 278 -1.12 18.83 -8.07
CA VAL A 278 -2.50 18.57 -7.65
C VAL A 278 -3.06 19.81 -6.97
N PRO A 279 -3.88 20.63 -7.67
CA PRO A 279 -4.43 21.82 -7.07
C PRO A 279 -5.50 21.44 -6.05
N VAL A 280 -5.35 21.91 -4.80
CA VAL A 280 -6.39 21.79 -3.77
C VAL A 280 -6.91 23.14 -3.33
N GLY A 281 -8.16 23.18 -2.87
CA GLY A 281 -8.79 24.41 -2.37
C GLY A 281 -9.26 25.39 -3.47
N THR A 282 -8.93 25.11 -4.74
CA THR A 282 -9.46 25.83 -5.90
C THR A 282 -10.86 25.32 -6.23
N PRO A 283 -11.89 26.19 -6.32
CA PRO A 283 -13.26 25.78 -6.58
C PRO A 283 -13.41 24.94 -7.85
N GLY A 284 -13.94 23.73 -7.69
CA GLY A 284 -14.29 22.85 -8.80
C GLY A 284 -13.14 22.04 -9.38
N THR A 285 -11.92 22.12 -8.82
CA THR A 285 -10.81 21.26 -9.25
C THR A 285 -11.19 19.79 -9.02
N PRO A 286 -11.24 18.97 -10.09
CA PRO A 286 -11.56 17.55 -9.98
C PRO A 286 -10.31 16.76 -9.64
N ILE A 287 -10.37 16.02 -8.54
CA ILE A 287 -9.35 15.04 -8.15
C ILE A 287 -9.99 13.67 -8.15
N VAL A 288 -9.33 12.72 -8.81
CA VAL A 288 -9.72 11.31 -8.78
C VAL A 288 -8.66 10.55 -7.99
N PHE A 289 -9.04 9.95 -6.87
CA PHE A 289 -8.15 9.08 -6.09
C PHE A 289 -8.23 7.64 -6.61
N VAL A 290 -7.08 6.99 -6.72
CA VAL A 290 -6.96 5.57 -7.09
C VAL A 290 -6.26 4.83 -5.95
N ASP A 291 -6.89 3.77 -5.45
CA ASP A 291 -6.43 3.02 -4.27
C ASP A 291 -6.88 1.55 -4.28
N THR A 292 -6.24 0.68 -3.51
CA THR A 292 -6.69 -0.72 -3.33
C THR A 292 -7.74 -0.86 -2.23
N SER A 293 -7.88 0.15 -1.36
CA SER A 293 -8.52 0.04 -0.05
C SER A 293 -10.05 0.04 -0.01
N PHE A 294 -10.58 -0.54 1.08
CA PHE A 294 -11.99 -0.93 1.26
C PHE A 294 -12.99 0.19 1.61
N ARG A 295 -12.59 1.45 1.84
CA ARG A 295 -13.52 2.50 2.37
C ARG A 295 -13.42 3.89 1.73
N GLY A 296 -12.33 4.22 1.04
CA GLY A 296 -12.11 5.59 0.54
C GLY A 296 -11.89 6.62 1.64
N THR A 297 -11.32 6.22 2.77
CA THR A 297 -11.05 7.09 3.93
C THR A 297 -10.22 8.32 3.56
N VAL A 298 -9.13 8.16 2.80
CA VAL A 298 -8.27 9.29 2.42
C VAL A 298 -9.05 10.31 1.59
N GLN A 299 -9.87 9.86 0.63
CA GLN A 299 -10.72 10.74 -0.17
C GLN A 299 -11.61 11.60 0.73
N GLU A 300 -12.31 10.99 1.69
CA GLU A 300 -13.25 11.71 2.55
C GLU A 300 -12.57 12.71 3.49
N LEU A 301 -11.43 12.33 4.06
CA LEU A 301 -10.65 13.23 4.91
C LEU A 301 -10.10 14.43 4.12
N ILE A 302 -9.62 14.21 2.89
CA ILE A 302 -9.16 15.29 2.01
C ILE A 302 -10.35 16.17 1.55
N GLN A 303 -11.49 15.58 1.18
CA GLN A 303 -12.69 16.33 0.80
C GLN A 303 -13.19 17.24 1.93
N ALA A 304 -13.11 16.77 3.19
CA ALA A 304 -13.45 17.54 4.37
C ALA A 304 -12.49 18.72 4.62
N ALA A 305 -11.17 18.48 4.49
CA ALA A 305 -10.15 19.50 4.67
C ALA A 305 -10.14 20.57 3.55
N TYR A 306 -10.58 20.20 2.34
CA TYR A 306 -10.62 21.05 1.15
C TYR A 306 -12.02 21.04 0.50
N PRO A 307 -13.02 21.69 1.11
CA PRO A 307 -14.42 21.60 0.67
C PRO A 307 -14.72 22.23 -0.70
N ASN A 308 -13.78 22.98 -1.28
CA ASN A 308 -13.89 23.56 -2.62
C ASN A 308 -13.37 22.63 -3.72
N THR A 309 -12.65 21.58 -3.35
CA THR A 309 -12.17 20.54 -4.25
C THR A 309 -13.28 19.51 -4.45
N ARG A 310 -13.38 18.91 -5.64
CA ARG A 310 -14.31 17.79 -5.88
C ARG A 310 -13.50 16.51 -5.99
N CYS A 311 -13.63 15.64 -4.99
CA CYS A 311 -12.96 14.35 -4.96
C CYS A 311 -13.90 13.23 -5.43
N GLU A 312 -13.39 12.36 -6.29
CA GLU A 312 -13.99 11.07 -6.68
C GLU A 312 -12.96 9.97 -6.43
N GLY A 313 -13.39 8.72 -6.33
CA GLY A 313 -12.49 7.60 -6.02
C GLY A 313 -12.77 6.36 -6.85
N HIS A 314 -11.71 5.75 -7.37
CA HIS A 314 -11.75 4.44 -8.01
C HIS A 314 -10.87 3.48 -7.22
N TYR A 315 -11.48 2.42 -6.74
CA TYR A 315 -10.85 1.48 -5.83
C TYR A 315 -10.80 0.10 -6.47
N LEU A 316 -9.75 -0.67 -6.17
CA LEU A 316 -9.71 -2.08 -6.55
C LEU A 316 -10.88 -2.84 -5.91
N ILE A 317 -11.05 -2.65 -4.60
CA ILE A 317 -12.05 -3.29 -3.75
C ILE A 317 -12.68 -2.21 -2.88
N PHE A 318 -13.99 -2.00 -2.97
CA PHE A 318 -14.70 -0.94 -2.24
C PHE A 318 -15.89 -1.48 -1.46
N GLY A 319 -16.05 -1.02 -0.23
CA GLY A 319 -17.24 -1.20 0.59
C GLY A 319 -17.79 0.14 1.08
N GLU A 320 -19.00 0.50 0.65
CA GLU A 320 -19.68 1.72 1.10
C GLU A 320 -19.87 1.74 2.62
N ALA A 321 -19.58 2.89 3.22
CA ALA A 321 -19.94 3.16 4.61
C ALA A 321 -21.41 3.57 4.68
N GLU A 322 -22.14 3.09 5.70
CA GLU A 322 -23.57 3.41 5.89
C GLU A 322 -23.83 4.92 5.99
N ARG A 323 -22.85 5.67 6.51
CA ARG A 323 -22.93 7.13 6.72
C ARG A 323 -21.89 7.90 5.90
N ASP A 324 -21.60 7.42 4.70
CA ASP A 324 -20.77 8.17 3.75
C ASP A 324 -21.40 9.56 3.47
N PRO A 325 -20.72 10.68 3.75
CA PRO A 325 -21.26 12.01 3.47
C PRO A 325 -21.32 12.32 1.96
N HIS A 326 -20.58 11.56 1.14
CA HIS A 326 -20.53 11.70 -0.31
C HIS A 326 -20.80 10.36 -1.00
N PRO A 327 -22.02 9.79 -0.86
CA PRO A 327 -22.36 8.53 -1.49
C PRO A 327 -22.28 8.65 -3.01
N HIS A 328 -21.98 7.54 -3.69
CA HIS A 328 -21.85 7.45 -5.16
C HIS A 328 -20.70 8.23 -5.79
N THR A 329 -19.78 8.80 -5.00
CA THR A 329 -18.53 9.39 -5.50
C THR A 329 -17.39 8.38 -5.64
N LYS A 330 -17.67 7.11 -5.34
CA LYS A 330 -16.70 6.03 -5.22
C LYS A 330 -17.14 4.84 -6.06
N THR A 331 -16.20 4.23 -6.75
CA THR A 331 -16.42 3.05 -7.59
C THR A 331 -15.41 1.97 -7.22
N GLY A 332 -15.88 0.80 -6.82
CA GLY A 332 -15.06 -0.40 -6.75
C GLY A 332 -15.04 -1.15 -8.09
N HIS A 333 -13.87 -1.56 -8.57
CA HIS A 333 -13.75 -2.20 -9.89
C HIS A 333 -13.89 -3.73 -9.84
N LEU A 334 -13.12 -4.40 -8.99
CA LEU A 334 -13.26 -5.85 -8.80
C LEU A 334 -14.37 -6.20 -7.80
N LEU A 335 -14.56 -5.33 -6.81
CA LEU A 335 -15.61 -5.44 -5.82
C LEU A 335 -16.19 -4.07 -5.50
N HIS A 336 -17.50 -3.96 -5.60
CA HIS A 336 -18.29 -2.88 -5.03
C HIS A 336 -19.34 -3.48 -4.09
N GLN A 337 -19.15 -3.29 -2.79
CA GLN A 337 -20.12 -3.67 -1.77
C GLN A 337 -20.88 -2.43 -1.31
N SER A 338 -22.18 -2.37 -1.55
CA SER A 338 -23.03 -1.28 -1.06
C SER A 338 -23.26 -1.35 0.45
N ALA A 339 -23.75 -0.25 1.04
CA ALA A 339 -23.96 -0.14 2.48
C ALA A 339 -24.97 -1.18 3.03
N ASP A 340 -25.90 -1.67 2.20
CA ASP A 340 -26.86 -2.73 2.56
C ASP A 340 -26.27 -4.15 2.46
N GLY A 341 -24.99 -4.26 2.11
CA GLY A 341 -24.28 -5.54 1.94
C GLY A 341 -24.44 -6.17 0.57
N THR A 342 -25.10 -5.52 -0.39
CA THR A 342 -25.16 -6.02 -1.77
C THR A 342 -23.78 -5.95 -2.39
N VAL A 343 -23.33 -7.08 -2.94
CA VAL A 343 -22.03 -7.20 -3.61
C VAL A 343 -22.25 -7.22 -5.12
N VAL A 344 -21.57 -6.31 -5.82
CA VAL A 344 -21.53 -6.21 -7.27
C VAL A 344 -20.06 -6.16 -7.71
N SER A 345 -19.73 -6.86 -8.79
CA SER A 345 -18.51 -6.56 -9.56
C SER A 345 -18.91 -5.73 -10.77
N HIS A 346 -18.21 -4.64 -11.01
CA HIS A 346 -18.35 -3.87 -12.26
C HIS A 346 -17.52 -4.48 -13.39
N ASP A 347 -16.62 -5.40 -13.05
CA ASP A 347 -15.78 -6.12 -13.98
C ASP A 347 -16.43 -7.45 -14.41
N PRO A 348 -16.74 -7.65 -15.71
CA PRO A 348 -17.27 -8.91 -16.21
C PRO A 348 -16.29 -10.08 -16.12
N ALA A 349 -15.00 -9.82 -15.93
CA ALA A 349 -13.97 -10.84 -15.73
C ALA A 349 -13.99 -11.45 -14.32
N VAL A 350 -14.70 -10.83 -13.36
CA VAL A 350 -14.87 -11.37 -12.01
C VAL A 350 -16.15 -12.18 -11.96
N PRO A 351 -16.08 -13.53 -11.85
CA PRO A 351 -17.27 -14.34 -11.71
C PRO A 351 -18.07 -13.95 -10.47
N ALA A 352 -19.40 -13.99 -10.58
CA ALA A 352 -20.30 -13.60 -9.49
C ALA A 352 -20.07 -14.40 -8.19
N GLU A 353 -19.57 -15.63 -8.28
CA GLU A 353 -19.22 -16.46 -7.12
C GLU A 353 -17.90 -16.06 -6.42
N LEU A 354 -17.03 -15.31 -7.10
CA LEU A 354 -15.76 -14.83 -6.53
C LEU A 354 -15.90 -13.44 -5.91
N ALA A 355 -16.78 -12.58 -6.43
CA ALA A 355 -16.93 -11.22 -5.93
C ALA A 355 -17.18 -11.16 -4.39
N PRO A 356 -18.10 -11.94 -3.78
CA PRO A 356 -18.30 -11.90 -2.33
C PRO A 356 -17.09 -12.37 -1.50
N GLN A 357 -16.07 -12.97 -2.11
CA GLN A 357 -14.85 -13.40 -1.41
C GLN A 357 -13.79 -12.30 -1.41
N LEU A 358 -13.91 -11.30 -2.28
CA LEU A 358 -13.04 -10.12 -2.25
C LEU A 358 -13.31 -9.22 -1.04
N SER A 359 -14.40 -9.44 -0.30
CA SER A 359 -14.65 -8.79 1.00
C SER A 359 -14.01 -9.54 2.18
N ASP A 360 -13.43 -10.72 1.96
CA ASP A 360 -12.67 -11.43 2.97
C ASP A 360 -11.34 -10.73 3.25
N LYS A 361 -11.07 -10.48 4.54
CA LYS A 361 -9.89 -9.72 4.97
C LYS A 361 -8.58 -10.37 4.54
N ASP A 362 -8.44 -11.69 4.64
CA ASP A 362 -7.22 -12.39 4.23
C ASP A 362 -7.01 -12.28 2.71
N THR A 363 -8.09 -12.30 1.92
CA THR A 363 -8.05 -12.10 0.46
C THR A 363 -7.55 -10.70 0.09
N VAL A 364 -8.08 -9.65 0.74
CA VAL A 364 -7.60 -8.26 0.54
C VAL A 364 -6.13 -8.14 0.93
N LEU A 365 -5.77 -8.65 2.12
CA LEU A 365 -4.40 -8.57 2.63
C LEU A 365 -3.39 -9.34 1.75
N ALA A 366 -3.81 -10.42 1.09
CA ALA A 366 -2.96 -11.15 0.16
C ALA A 366 -2.53 -10.29 -1.04
N ILE A 367 -3.42 -9.43 -1.53
CA ILE A 367 -3.13 -8.50 -2.62
C ILE A 367 -2.31 -7.33 -2.08
N GLU A 368 -2.80 -6.65 -1.04
CA GLU A 368 -2.16 -5.44 -0.49
C GLU A 368 -0.75 -5.72 0.06
N GLN A 369 -0.59 -6.70 0.95
CA GLN A 369 0.70 -6.92 1.63
C GLN A 369 1.79 -7.49 0.72
N THR A 370 1.41 -8.19 -0.36
CA THR A 370 2.36 -8.73 -1.32
C THR A 370 2.85 -7.67 -2.31
N LEU A 371 2.05 -6.63 -2.56
CA LEU A 371 2.28 -5.64 -3.62
C LEU A 371 2.59 -4.22 -3.14
N ARG A 372 2.47 -3.94 -1.84
CA ARG A 372 2.68 -2.59 -1.25
C ARG A 372 4.10 -2.01 -1.31
N GLY A 373 5.09 -2.80 -1.77
CA GLY A 373 6.49 -2.39 -1.82
C GLY A 373 7.16 -2.23 -0.44
N PRO A 374 8.46 -1.89 -0.42
CA PRO A 374 9.29 -1.94 0.78
C PRO A 374 9.19 -0.69 1.65
N TRP A 375 8.42 0.33 1.26
CA TRP A 375 8.30 1.58 2.01
C TRP A 375 7.18 1.53 3.06
N SER A 376 7.45 2.12 4.22
CA SER A 376 6.50 2.25 5.31
C SER A 376 5.32 3.14 4.91
N LYS A 377 4.23 3.08 5.70
CA LYS A 377 3.26 4.18 5.72
C LYS A 377 3.97 5.46 6.18
N ALA A 378 3.58 6.60 5.61
CA ALA A 378 3.97 7.89 6.15
C ALA A 378 3.02 8.30 7.27
N GLU A 379 3.56 8.71 8.42
CA GLU A 379 2.75 9.11 9.58
C GLU A 379 2.83 10.61 9.85
N ARG A 380 3.83 11.28 9.29
CA ARG A 380 4.07 12.72 9.41
C ARG A 380 4.78 13.28 8.18
N PHE A 381 4.80 14.61 8.09
CA PHE A 381 5.60 15.33 7.11
C PHE A 381 6.96 15.69 7.69
N GLY A 382 8.00 15.47 6.90
CA GLY A 382 9.37 15.88 7.19
C GLY A 382 9.71 17.24 6.60
N SER A 383 11.01 17.47 6.39
CA SER A 383 11.51 18.70 5.78
C SER A 383 10.92 18.92 4.38
N GLY A 384 10.44 20.15 4.12
CA GLY A 384 9.88 20.50 2.81
C GLY A 384 8.48 19.96 2.53
N ALA A 385 7.74 19.56 3.57
CA ALA A 385 6.41 18.97 3.45
C ALA A 385 6.39 17.63 2.68
N ILE A 386 7.49 16.88 2.75
CA ILE A 386 7.58 15.55 2.15
C ILE A 386 7.16 14.50 3.18
N PRO A 387 6.22 13.60 2.87
CA PRO A 387 5.87 12.48 3.75
C PRO A 387 7.11 11.67 4.15
N GLU A 388 7.32 11.45 5.45
CA GLU A 388 8.45 10.63 5.92
C GLU A 388 8.12 9.15 5.78
N GLN A 389 8.97 8.41 5.07
CA GLN A 389 8.89 6.96 4.92
C GLN A 389 10.26 6.33 5.19
N HIS A 390 10.26 5.09 5.65
CA HIS A 390 11.46 4.28 5.83
C HIS A 390 11.24 2.88 5.27
N LEU A 391 12.31 2.12 5.09
CA LEU A 391 12.19 0.73 4.64
C LEU A 391 11.53 -0.12 5.75
N GLU A 392 10.49 -0.85 5.38
CA GLU A 392 9.68 -1.69 6.27
C GLU A 392 9.40 -3.04 5.58
N SER A 393 9.85 -4.13 6.19
CA SER A 393 9.42 -5.49 5.80
C SER A 393 8.33 -6.00 6.75
N PRO A 394 7.40 -6.88 6.31
CA PRO A 394 6.38 -7.42 7.19
C PRO A 394 7.02 -8.12 8.40
N PRO A 395 6.58 -7.80 9.63
CA PRO A 395 7.21 -8.29 10.85
C PRO A 395 6.98 -9.80 11.00
N LEU A 396 8.08 -10.54 11.22
CA LEU A 396 8.07 -12.01 11.26
C LEU A 396 7.39 -12.56 12.52
N ASP A 397 7.37 -11.80 13.61
CA ASP A 397 6.67 -12.18 14.84
C ASP A 397 5.13 -12.17 14.71
N GLN A 398 4.61 -11.61 13.61
CA GLN A 398 3.20 -11.61 13.25
C GLN A 398 2.84 -12.68 12.20
N ILE A 399 3.79 -13.55 11.85
CA ILE A 399 3.61 -14.67 10.93
C ILE A 399 4.07 -15.95 11.64
N ALA A 400 3.28 -17.02 11.55
CA ALA A 400 3.65 -18.27 12.22
C ALA A 400 4.98 -18.80 11.64
N PRO A 401 6.04 -19.02 12.45
CA PRO A 401 7.37 -19.39 11.94
C PRO A 401 7.40 -20.60 11.00
N PRO A 402 6.63 -21.69 11.22
CA PRO A 402 6.62 -22.82 10.29
C PRO A 402 6.07 -22.50 8.89
N ARG A 403 5.40 -21.37 8.71
CA ARG A 403 4.84 -20.92 7.44
C ARG A 403 5.81 -20.09 6.61
N VAL A 404 6.83 -19.50 7.24
CA VAL A 404 7.82 -18.68 6.55
C VAL A 404 8.77 -19.60 5.80
N ALA A 405 8.77 -19.50 4.46
CA ALA A 405 9.68 -20.28 3.64
C ALA A 405 11.14 -19.90 3.97
N PRO A 406 12.08 -20.87 4.08
CA PRO A 406 13.46 -20.60 4.51
C PRO A 406 14.16 -19.50 3.71
N GLU A 407 13.89 -19.44 2.40
CA GLU A 407 14.47 -18.45 1.50
C GLU A 407 14.03 -17.00 1.78
N TYR A 408 12.93 -16.79 2.52
CA TYR A 408 12.36 -15.47 2.81
C TYR A 408 12.56 -15.02 4.27
N GLN A 409 13.43 -15.68 5.03
CA GLN A 409 13.73 -15.32 6.42
C GLN A 409 14.62 -14.07 6.54
N GLY A 410 15.49 -13.82 5.56
CA GLY A 410 16.42 -12.69 5.59
C GLY A 410 15.76 -11.35 5.31
N ALA A 411 15.97 -10.35 6.18
CA ALA A 411 15.33 -9.04 6.06
C ALA A 411 15.63 -8.33 4.72
N THR A 412 16.87 -8.37 4.24
CA THR A 412 17.26 -7.76 2.95
C THR A 412 16.60 -8.47 1.76
N VAL A 413 16.50 -9.81 1.80
CA VAL A 413 15.77 -10.59 0.78
C VAL A 413 14.29 -10.22 0.77
N ARG A 414 13.68 -10.02 1.95
CA ARG A 414 12.27 -9.62 2.04
C ARG A 414 12.01 -8.26 1.40
N LEU A 415 12.84 -7.26 1.72
CA LEU A 415 12.74 -5.94 1.09
C LEU A 415 12.90 -6.03 -0.43
N ALA A 416 13.89 -6.81 -0.89
CA ALA A 416 14.14 -7.04 -2.31
C ALA A 416 12.97 -7.74 -3.02
N VAL A 417 12.37 -8.77 -2.40
CA VAL A 417 11.18 -9.44 -2.94
C VAL A 417 10.01 -8.47 -3.08
N MET A 418 9.78 -7.62 -2.07
CA MET A 418 8.69 -6.64 -2.13
C MET A 418 8.85 -5.65 -3.29
N ASP A 419 10.07 -5.20 -3.58
CA ASP A 419 10.37 -4.33 -4.72
C ASP A 419 10.24 -5.08 -6.06
N ALA A 420 10.81 -6.29 -6.16
CA ALA A 420 10.72 -7.13 -7.35
C ALA A 420 9.26 -7.45 -7.74
N ASN A 421 8.38 -7.65 -6.76
CA ASN A 421 6.95 -7.85 -7.00
C ASN A 421 6.29 -6.65 -7.71
N GLN A 422 6.73 -5.42 -7.42
CA GLN A 422 6.22 -4.21 -8.06
C GLN A 422 6.66 -4.14 -9.53
N HIS A 423 7.92 -4.48 -9.80
CA HIS A 423 8.43 -4.60 -11.17
C HIS A 423 7.74 -5.72 -11.96
N ALA A 424 7.39 -6.84 -11.33
CA ALA A 424 6.63 -7.90 -11.99
C ALA A 424 5.27 -7.39 -12.52
N VAL A 425 4.60 -6.50 -11.79
CA VAL A 425 3.37 -5.83 -12.24
C VAL A 425 3.65 -4.89 -13.41
N ALA A 426 4.67 -4.03 -13.30
CA ALA A 426 5.04 -3.08 -14.35
C ALA A 426 5.40 -3.79 -15.67
N ASP A 427 6.20 -4.85 -15.60
CA ASP A 427 6.61 -5.60 -16.78
C ASP A 427 5.46 -6.44 -17.37
N CYS A 428 4.49 -6.85 -16.56
CA CYS A 428 3.25 -7.45 -17.06
C CYS A 428 2.42 -6.41 -17.82
N ALA A 429 2.24 -5.21 -17.25
CA ALA A 429 1.53 -4.10 -17.89
C ALA A 429 2.16 -3.73 -19.24
N ARG A 430 3.50 -3.63 -19.29
CA ARG A 430 4.24 -3.32 -20.52
C ARG A 430 4.05 -4.37 -21.61
N ASP A 431 4.07 -5.66 -21.25
CA ASP A 431 3.82 -6.74 -22.21
C ASP A 431 2.40 -6.64 -22.80
N TYR A 432 1.41 -6.36 -21.96
CA TYR A 432 0.03 -6.19 -22.42
C TYR A 432 -0.13 -4.94 -23.29
N ALA A 433 0.48 -3.81 -22.91
CA ALA A 433 0.48 -2.59 -23.71
C ALA A 433 1.08 -2.82 -25.11
N GLY A 434 2.29 -3.40 -25.18
CA GLY A 434 2.94 -3.67 -26.47
C GLY A 434 2.17 -4.65 -27.36
N ARG A 435 1.45 -5.61 -26.77
CA ARG A 435 0.56 -6.52 -27.51
C ARG A 435 -0.70 -5.82 -28.02
N ALA A 436 -1.29 -4.93 -27.22
CA ALA A 436 -2.44 -4.12 -27.62
C ALA A 436 -2.08 -3.17 -28.77
N GLU A 437 -0.93 -2.49 -28.70
CA GLU A 437 -0.39 -1.66 -29.78
C GLU A 437 -0.16 -2.46 -31.08
N ALA A 438 0.26 -3.72 -30.96
CA ALA A 438 0.37 -4.65 -32.09
C ALA A 438 -0.98 -5.15 -32.64
N GLY A 439 -2.11 -4.66 -32.10
CA GLY A 439 -3.46 -5.00 -32.54
C GLY A 439 -3.95 -6.37 -32.06
N GLN A 440 -3.33 -6.95 -31.02
CA GLN A 440 -3.79 -8.20 -30.43
C GLN A 440 -4.98 -7.95 -29.50
N ASP A 441 -6.02 -8.77 -29.58
CA ASP A 441 -7.09 -8.80 -28.59
C ASP A 441 -6.62 -9.52 -27.32
N ILE A 442 -6.22 -8.72 -26.33
CA ILE A 442 -5.68 -9.20 -25.05
C ILE A 442 -6.75 -9.34 -23.97
N GLY A 443 -7.96 -8.79 -24.17
CA GLY A 443 -8.96 -8.65 -23.11
C GLY A 443 -9.43 -10.00 -22.57
N GLY A 444 -9.70 -10.96 -23.46
CA GLY A 444 -10.14 -12.30 -23.07
C GLY A 444 -9.07 -13.11 -22.31
N GLU A 445 -7.80 -12.96 -22.69
CA GLU A 445 -6.70 -13.63 -21.98
C GLU A 445 -6.47 -13.03 -20.60
N LEU A 446 -6.42 -11.70 -20.52
CA LEU A 446 -6.20 -10.97 -19.29
C LEU A 446 -7.34 -11.26 -18.29
N ALA A 447 -8.60 -11.24 -18.74
CA ALA A 447 -9.76 -11.64 -17.94
C ALA A 447 -9.64 -13.08 -17.39
N ALA A 448 -9.23 -14.04 -18.22
CA ALA A 448 -9.05 -15.43 -17.78
C ALA A 448 -7.93 -15.57 -16.74
N LYS A 449 -6.84 -14.81 -16.87
CA LYS A 449 -5.75 -14.80 -15.88
C LYS A 449 -6.15 -14.11 -14.58
N THR A 450 -6.89 -13.01 -14.64
CA THR A 450 -7.52 -12.34 -13.49
C THR A 450 -8.38 -13.33 -12.71
N GLU A 451 -9.28 -14.04 -13.40
CA GLU A 451 -10.14 -15.06 -12.82
C GLU A 451 -9.33 -16.20 -12.16
N ALA A 452 -8.27 -16.68 -12.82
CA ALA A 452 -7.38 -17.70 -12.27
C ALA A 452 -6.65 -17.22 -11.01
N GLY A 453 -6.09 -16.01 -11.03
CA GLY A 453 -5.42 -15.38 -9.89
C GLY A 453 -6.35 -15.23 -8.68
N LEU A 454 -7.58 -14.75 -8.89
CA LEU A 454 -8.59 -14.65 -7.83
C LEU A 454 -8.91 -15.99 -7.19
N ARG A 455 -9.02 -17.07 -7.98
CA ARG A 455 -9.21 -18.43 -7.43
C ARG A 455 -8.04 -18.89 -6.60
N GLN A 456 -6.81 -18.56 -7.01
CA GLN A 456 -5.60 -18.89 -6.28
C GLN A 456 -5.56 -18.17 -4.92
N VAL A 457 -5.79 -16.85 -4.91
CA VAL A 457 -5.85 -16.05 -3.65
C VAL A 457 -6.95 -16.58 -2.72
N ARG A 458 -8.15 -16.85 -3.24
CA ARG A 458 -9.23 -17.43 -2.46
C ARG A 458 -8.85 -18.80 -1.90
N SER A 459 -8.22 -19.65 -2.72
CA SER A 459 -7.79 -20.97 -2.28
C SER A 459 -6.84 -20.85 -1.08
N TRP A 460 -5.91 -19.89 -1.13
CA TRP A 460 -4.96 -19.61 -0.06
C TRP A 460 -5.67 -19.06 1.18
N ALA A 461 -6.53 -18.05 1.03
CA ALA A 461 -7.26 -17.43 2.13
C ALA A 461 -8.07 -18.48 2.92
N THR A 462 -8.77 -19.35 2.19
CA THR A 462 -9.57 -20.45 2.76
C THR A 462 -8.78 -21.68 3.22
N ARG A 463 -7.43 -21.64 3.18
CA ARG A 463 -6.54 -22.76 3.54
C ARG A 463 -6.86 -24.06 2.79
N SER A 464 -7.33 -23.95 1.55
CA SER A 464 -7.62 -25.11 0.70
C SER A 464 -6.37 -25.54 -0.08
N SER A 465 -6.26 -26.83 -0.40
CA SER A 465 -5.09 -27.40 -1.09
C SER A 465 -5.00 -27.06 -2.60
N GLY A 466 -5.80 -26.11 -3.07
CA GLY A 466 -5.87 -25.75 -4.50
C GLY A 466 -4.93 -24.61 -4.91
N THR A 467 -4.19 -24.05 -3.95
CA THR A 467 -3.23 -22.97 -4.21
C THR A 467 -1.96 -23.55 -4.79
N ASP A 468 -1.41 -22.88 -5.80
CA ASP A 468 -0.06 -23.12 -6.29
C ASP A 468 0.94 -23.09 -5.12
N THR A 469 1.90 -24.00 -5.12
CA THR A 469 2.81 -24.17 -3.98
C THR A 469 3.74 -22.97 -3.81
N GLU A 470 4.17 -22.36 -4.91
CA GLU A 470 5.06 -21.21 -4.86
C GLU A 470 4.32 -19.94 -4.46
N LEU A 471 3.10 -19.77 -4.97
CA LEU A 471 2.23 -18.69 -4.48
C LEU A 471 1.91 -18.86 -3.00
N ALA A 472 1.57 -20.07 -2.54
CA ALA A 472 1.28 -20.33 -1.14
C ALA A 472 2.48 -20.00 -0.26
N GLY A 473 3.70 -20.44 -0.64
CA GLY A 473 4.93 -20.15 0.09
C GLY A 473 5.26 -18.65 0.15
N LEU A 474 5.01 -17.92 -0.94
CA LEU A 474 5.16 -16.46 -0.97
C LEU A 474 4.14 -15.78 -0.05
N LEU A 475 2.85 -16.07 -0.22
CA LEU A 475 1.79 -15.43 0.57
C LEU A 475 1.92 -15.76 2.06
N ASP A 476 2.22 -17.01 2.43
CA ASP A 476 2.44 -17.42 3.82
C ASP A 476 3.66 -16.75 4.47
N SER A 477 4.63 -16.26 3.68
CA SER A 477 5.83 -15.61 4.16
C SER A 477 5.71 -14.08 4.28
N PHE A 478 4.79 -13.45 3.54
CA PHE A 478 4.66 -12.00 3.47
C PHE A 478 3.33 -11.45 4.00
N VAL A 479 2.28 -12.27 4.03
CA VAL A 479 0.93 -11.85 4.39
C VAL A 479 0.63 -12.23 5.84
N ARG A 480 0.46 -11.21 6.66
CA ARG A 480 -0.09 -11.32 8.01
C ARG A 480 -1.59 -11.54 7.91
N ARG A 481 -2.03 -12.76 8.19
CA ARG A 481 -3.45 -13.15 8.21
C ARG A 481 -4.22 -12.48 9.35
N SER A 482 -5.53 -12.68 9.37
CA SER A 482 -6.43 -12.13 10.37
C SER A 482 -6.11 -12.55 11.82
N ASP A 483 -5.34 -13.61 12.02
CA ASP A 483 -4.87 -14.09 13.33
C ASP A 483 -3.53 -13.49 13.80
N LYS A 484 -2.96 -12.50 13.08
CA LYS A 484 -1.64 -11.91 13.35
C LYS A 484 -1.39 -11.48 14.81
N HIS A 485 -2.40 -10.97 15.51
CA HIS A 485 -2.25 -10.53 16.90
C HIS A 485 -2.12 -11.71 17.87
N ILE A 486 -2.82 -12.81 17.59
CA ILE A 486 -2.71 -14.06 18.34
C ILE A 486 -1.33 -14.70 18.09
N VAL A 487 -0.85 -14.62 16.86
CA VAL A 487 0.50 -15.09 16.49
C VAL A 487 1.55 -14.29 17.26
N ALA A 488 1.48 -12.96 17.28
CA ALA A 488 2.41 -12.10 18.02
C ALA A 488 2.40 -12.39 19.53
N GLN A 489 1.21 -12.55 20.12
CA GLN A 489 1.05 -12.95 21.51
C GLN A 489 1.73 -14.29 21.80
N LEU A 490 1.48 -15.31 20.98
CA LEU A 490 2.13 -16.61 21.14
C LEU A 490 3.65 -16.52 20.95
N HIS A 491 4.12 -15.68 20.04
CA HIS A 491 5.54 -15.42 19.82
C HIS A 491 6.23 -14.90 21.08
N ALA A 492 5.63 -13.88 21.72
CA ALA A 492 6.13 -13.32 22.96
C ALA A 492 6.12 -14.37 24.09
N ALA A 493 4.99 -15.07 24.24
CA ALA A 493 4.79 -16.09 25.26
C ALA A 493 5.80 -17.25 25.18
N LEU A 494 6.15 -17.70 23.96
CA LEU A 494 7.13 -18.77 23.76
C LEU A 494 8.58 -18.28 23.94
N GLY A 495 8.87 -17.04 23.57
CA GLY A 495 10.20 -16.43 23.71
C GLY A 495 10.63 -16.26 25.17
N ASP A 496 9.71 -15.85 26.04
CA ASP A 496 9.99 -15.52 27.43
C ASP A 496 10.23 -16.76 28.33
N ARG A 497 9.89 -17.96 27.86
CA ARG A 497 9.81 -19.17 28.70
C ARG A 497 11.06 -20.05 28.71
N GLY A 498 12.10 -19.69 27.96
CA GLY A 498 13.32 -20.52 27.86
C GLY A 498 13.03 -21.96 27.40
N MET A 499 11.97 -22.15 26.61
CA MET A 499 11.54 -23.45 26.10
C MET A 499 12.58 -24.06 25.17
N SER A 500 12.62 -25.39 25.08
CA SER A 500 13.51 -26.03 24.12
C SER A 500 13.04 -25.75 22.68
N PRO A 501 13.94 -25.70 21.69
CA PRO A 501 13.55 -25.50 20.29
C PRO A 501 12.53 -26.52 19.78
N THR A 502 12.56 -27.75 20.32
CA THR A 502 11.58 -28.79 20.00
C THR A 502 10.20 -28.45 20.53
N ASP A 503 10.08 -28.02 21.80
CA ASP A 503 8.79 -27.66 22.39
C ASP A 503 8.17 -26.44 21.70
N ILE A 504 9.00 -25.47 21.30
CA ILE A 504 8.57 -24.30 20.51
C ILE A 504 8.02 -24.77 19.15
N ALA A 505 8.74 -25.66 18.46
CA ALA A 505 8.30 -26.18 17.17
C ALA A 505 6.98 -26.97 17.28
N ASP A 506 6.84 -27.78 18.34
CA ASP A 506 5.63 -28.56 18.60
C ASP A 506 4.42 -27.64 18.90
N ALA A 507 4.63 -26.59 19.70
CA ALA A 507 3.59 -25.59 19.99
C ALA A 507 3.08 -24.90 18.72
N TRP A 508 3.97 -24.50 17.81
CA TRP A 508 3.56 -23.90 16.54
C TRP A 508 2.84 -24.88 15.62
N GLN A 509 3.27 -26.15 15.58
CA GLN A 509 2.56 -27.18 14.81
C GLN A 509 1.17 -27.48 15.36
N GLU A 510 0.97 -27.37 16.67
CA GLU A 510 -0.36 -27.50 17.28
C GLU A 510 -1.22 -26.28 16.95
N PHE A 511 -0.68 -25.07 17.12
CA PHE A 511 -1.37 -23.83 16.79
C PHE A 511 -1.88 -23.80 15.35
N ASP A 512 -1.08 -24.25 14.37
CA ASP A 512 -1.46 -24.20 12.96
C ASP A 512 -2.59 -25.17 12.58
N LYS A 513 -2.82 -26.21 13.38
CA LYS A 513 -3.93 -27.17 13.19
C LYS A 513 -5.26 -26.65 13.71
N LEU A 514 -5.26 -25.56 14.49
CA LEU A 514 -6.48 -24.97 15.05
C LEU A 514 -7.27 -24.26 13.95
N GLY A 515 -8.59 -24.53 13.91
CA GLY A 515 -9.45 -24.10 12.81
C GLY A 515 -10.05 -22.71 13.01
N SER A 516 -10.39 -22.35 14.25
CA SER A 516 -11.08 -21.10 14.59
C SER A 516 -10.19 -20.09 15.32
N MET A 517 -10.58 -18.82 15.27
CA MET A 517 -9.94 -17.73 16.03
C MET A 517 -10.03 -17.96 17.54
N ASP A 518 -11.18 -18.42 18.03
CA ASP A 518 -11.40 -18.69 19.46
C ASP A 518 -10.51 -19.81 19.98
N GLU A 519 -10.34 -20.89 19.21
CA GLU A 519 -9.43 -21.99 19.56
C GLU A 519 -7.97 -21.51 19.61
N LYS A 520 -7.55 -20.71 18.62
CA LYS A 520 -6.20 -20.12 18.57
C LYS A 520 -5.94 -19.19 19.75
N GLN A 521 -6.91 -18.33 20.07
CA GLN A 521 -6.81 -17.43 21.21
C GLN A 521 -6.73 -18.20 22.53
N ALA A 522 -7.59 -19.22 22.71
CA ALA A 522 -7.57 -20.07 23.88
C ALA A 522 -6.22 -20.79 24.03
N PHE A 523 -5.65 -21.28 22.93
CA PHE A 523 -4.34 -21.91 22.92
C PHE A 523 -3.23 -20.92 23.32
N ALA A 524 -3.15 -19.74 22.70
CA ALA A 524 -2.17 -18.71 23.04
C ALA A 524 -2.23 -18.34 24.54
N ASN A 525 -3.45 -18.18 25.08
CA ASN A 525 -3.65 -17.86 26.50
C ASN A 525 -3.11 -18.94 27.46
N THR A 526 -3.00 -20.21 27.05
CA THR A 526 -2.37 -21.25 27.89
C THR A 526 -0.88 -20.99 28.11
N TYR A 527 -0.23 -20.26 27.19
CA TYR A 527 1.16 -19.82 27.28
C TYR A 527 1.32 -18.42 27.89
N ASP A 528 0.23 -17.70 28.17
CA ASP A 528 0.30 -16.46 28.95
C ASP A 528 0.16 -16.72 30.45
N HIS A 529 -0.79 -17.57 30.87
CA HIS A 529 -1.19 -17.70 32.27
C HIS A 529 -0.28 -18.54 33.19
N THR A 530 0.87 -19.02 32.71
CA THR A 530 1.76 -19.87 33.53
C THR A 530 2.90 -19.10 34.22
N THR A 531 3.00 -17.79 34.02
CA THR A 531 4.01 -16.92 34.66
C THR A 531 3.62 -16.45 36.06
N GLU A 532 2.33 -16.49 36.45
CA GLU A 532 1.88 -15.97 37.76
C GLU A 532 1.79 -17.03 38.88
N SER A 533 1.83 -18.34 38.59
CA SER A 533 1.46 -19.37 39.58
C SER A 533 2.63 -20.13 40.25
N THR A 534 3.90 -19.78 40.02
CA THR A 534 5.04 -20.49 40.66
C THR A 534 5.74 -19.70 41.78
N GLY A 535 5.18 -18.56 42.21
CA GLY A 535 5.77 -17.72 43.26
C GLY A 535 5.44 -18.07 44.71
N ASP A 536 4.42 -18.89 44.99
CA ASP A 536 3.79 -18.92 46.32
C ASP A 536 3.60 -20.31 46.97
N GLU A 537 4.46 -21.28 46.65
CA GLU A 537 4.53 -22.53 47.43
C GLU A 537 5.96 -22.86 47.86
N HIS A 538 6.53 -22.04 48.76
CA HIS A 538 7.47 -22.48 49.81
C HIS A 538 7.57 -21.39 50.90
N GLY A 539 6.57 -21.38 51.79
CA GLY A 539 6.56 -20.70 53.10
C GLY A 539 6.14 -21.66 54.20
#